data_AF-A0A3C2AH71-F1
#
_entry.id   AF-A0A3C2AH71-F1
#
_cell.length_a   1.000
_cell.length_b   1.000
_cell.length_c   1.000
_cell.angle_alpha   90.00
_cell.angle_beta   90.00
_cell.angle_gamma   90.00
#
_symmetry.space_group_name_H-M   'P 1'
#
loop_
_entity.id
_entity.type
_entity.pdbx_description
1 polymer ?
#
loop_
_entity_poly.entity_id
_entity_poly.type
_entity_poly.pdbx_seq_one_letter_code
_entity_poly.pdbx_strand_id
1 'polypeptide(L)'
;KRAILFDLGSIDFVEPSKLLKVSDIFVSHTHIDHFIGFDHVLRLFLGRENSLRIFGPPGIIANVEGKLNGYTWNLVGDYPFILEIREVSKDR
;
A
#
# COMPACT_ATOMS: atom_id res chain seq x y z
N LYS A 1 -12.52 -14.03 -5.03
CA LYS A 1 -13.34 -12.79 -4.97
C LYS A 1 -12.41 -11.64 -4.60
N ARG A 2 -12.40 -10.56 -5.40
CA ARG A 2 -11.54 -9.37 -5.23
C ARG A 2 -12.06 -8.49 -4.10
N ALA A 3 -11.16 -7.81 -3.38
CA ALA A 3 -11.50 -6.87 -2.32
C ALA A 3 -10.89 -5.49 -2.58
N ILE A 4 -11.50 -4.47 -1.97
CA ILE A 4 -10.99 -3.10 -1.93
C ILE A 4 -10.91 -2.67 -0.47
N LEU A 5 -10.01 -1.73 -0.16
CA LEU A 5 -9.82 -1.20 1.19
C LEU A 5 -9.99 0.32 1.18
N PHE A 6 -10.62 0.85 2.21
CA PHE A 6 -10.70 2.29 2.48
C PHE A 6 -9.88 2.58 3.72
N ASP A 7 -8.93 3.49 3.56
CA ASP A 7 -7.83 3.78 4.47
C ASP A 7 -6.94 2.57 4.79
N LEU A 8 -5.79 2.87 5.38
CA LEU A 8 -4.75 1.90 5.67
C LEU A 8 -4.16 2.16 7.05
N GLY A 9 -5.05 2.23 8.05
CA GLY A 9 -4.70 2.33 9.47
C GLY A 9 -4.07 1.06 10.02
N SER A 10 -4.17 0.83 11.34
CA SER A 10 -3.77 -0.48 11.89
C SER A 10 -4.70 -1.57 11.37
N ILE A 11 -4.14 -2.56 10.68
CA ILE A 11 -4.89 -3.66 10.04
C ILE A 11 -4.25 -5.03 10.31
N ASP A 12 -3.36 -5.09 11.30
CA ASP A 12 -2.68 -6.28 11.77
C ASP A 12 -3.62 -7.35 12.33
N PHE A 13 -4.84 -6.97 12.72
CA PHE A 13 -5.91 -7.89 13.11
C PHE A 13 -6.65 -8.54 11.92
N VAL A 14 -6.42 -8.06 10.69
CA VAL A 14 -7.06 -8.63 9.49
C VAL A 14 -6.25 -9.83 9.01
N GLU A 15 -6.92 -10.96 8.82
CA GLU A 15 -6.26 -12.19 8.33
C GLU A 15 -5.50 -11.94 7.00
N PRO A 16 -4.23 -12.39 6.89
CA PRO A 16 -3.44 -12.20 5.67
C PRO A 16 -4.12 -12.72 4.39
N SER A 17 -4.87 -13.82 4.49
CA SER A 17 -5.61 -14.40 3.36
C SER A 17 -6.73 -13.49 2.83
N LYS A 18 -7.22 -12.56 3.64
CA LYS A 18 -8.18 -11.52 3.23
C LYS A 18 -7.45 -10.32 2.63
N LEU A 19 -6.34 -9.89 3.25
CA LEU A 19 -5.52 -8.79 2.74
C LEU A 19 -4.93 -9.09 1.36
N LEU A 20 -4.51 -10.33 1.11
CA LEU A 20 -4.00 -10.75 -0.21
C LEU A 20 -5.05 -10.77 -1.32
N LYS A 21 -6.34 -10.57 -1.01
CA LYS A 21 -7.41 -10.38 -2.01
C LYS A 21 -7.61 -8.91 -2.38
N VAL A 22 -6.98 -7.98 -1.65
CA VAL A 22 -7.05 -6.54 -1.91
C VAL A 22 -6.24 -6.21 -3.16
N SER A 23 -6.85 -5.51 -4.10
CA SER A 23 -6.17 -4.99 -5.29
C SER A 23 -6.08 -3.47 -5.31
N ASP A 24 -6.96 -2.80 -4.57
CA ASP A 24 -7.14 -1.35 -4.58
C ASP A 24 -7.34 -0.83 -3.16
N ILE A 25 -6.55 0.16 -2.77
CA ILE A 25 -6.61 0.85 -1.48
C ILE A 25 -6.87 2.33 -1.74
N PHE A 26 -7.90 2.89 -1.12
CA PHE A 26 -8.25 4.29 -1.21
C PHE A 26 -7.94 4.96 0.12
N VAL A 27 -6.89 5.77 0.17
CA VAL A 27 -6.45 6.49 1.38
C VAL A 27 -6.99 7.91 1.32
N SER A 28 -7.79 8.28 2.32
CA SER A 28 -8.40 9.61 2.40
C SER A 28 -7.36 10.70 2.66
N HIS A 29 -6.40 10.43 3.54
CA HIS A 29 -5.27 11.28 3.90
C HIS A 29 -4.24 10.47 4.70
N THR A 30 -3.04 11.02 4.90
CA THR A 30 -1.90 10.28 5.49
C THR A 30 -1.64 10.64 6.95
N HIS A 31 -2.69 10.88 7.74
CA HIS A 31 -2.53 10.82 9.20
C HIS A 31 -2.19 9.40 9.63
N ILE A 32 -1.54 9.26 10.79
CA ILE A 32 -1.02 7.98 11.29
C ILE A 32 -2.11 6.91 11.30
N ASP A 33 -3.27 7.23 11.86
CA ASP A 33 -4.42 6.33 11.97
C ASP A 33 -5.05 5.91 10.63
N HIS A 34 -4.73 6.59 9.53
CA HIS A 34 -5.21 6.27 8.18
C HIS A 34 -4.13 5.67 7.26
N PHE A 35 -2.85 5.65 7.64
CA PHE A 35 -1.76 5.20 6.75
C PHE A 35 -0.67 4.33 7.41
N ILE A 36 -0.71 4.11 8.72
CA ILE A 36 0.31 3.33 9.44
C ILE A 36 0.41 1.86 8.99
N GLY A 37 -0.65 1.29 8.42
CA GLY A 37 -0.71 -0.09 7.94
C GLY A 37 0.01 -0.35 6.62
N PHE A 38 0.58 0.67 5.96
CA PHE A 38 1.29 0.52 4.68
C PHE A 38 2.35 -0.57 4.74
N ASP A 39 3.19 -0.53 5.76
CA ASP A 39 4.35 -1.42 5.89
C ASP A 39 3.92 -2.88 6.09
N HIS A 40 2.76 -3.09 6.74
CA HIS A 40 2.15 -4.41 6.90
C HIS A 40 1.72 -5.00 5.56
N VAL A 41 1.03 -4.22 4.72
CA VAL A 41 0.61 -4.67 3.39
C VAL A 41 1.81 -4.85 2.45
N LEU A 42 2.76 -3.92 2.46
CA LEU A 42 4.01 -4.07 1.71
C LEU A 42 4.67 -5.42 2.02
N ARG A 43 4.84 -5.74 3.31
CA ARG A 43 5.43 -7.01 3.76
C ARG A 43 4.66 -8.25 3.29
N LEU A 44 3.33 -8.18 3.17
CA LEU A 44 2.51 -9.30 2.72
C LEU A 44 2.61 -9.53 1.20
N PHE A 45 2.74 -8.46 0.42
CA PHE A 45 2.77 -8.50 -1.04
C PHE A 45 4.16 -8.68 -1.64
N LEU A 46 5.24 -8.38 -0.91
CA LEU A 46 6.61 -8.64 -1.36
C LEU A 46 6.80 -10.11 -1.79
N GLY A 47 7.40 -10.31 -2.97
CA GLY A 47 7.65 -11.63 -3.55
C GLY A 47 6.42 -12.27 -4.21
N ARG A 48 5.40 -11.48 -4.57
CA ARG A 48 4.17 -11.95 -5.23
C ARG A 48 3.92 -11.15 -6.50
N GLU A 49 3.49 -11.84 -7.56
CA GLU A 49 3.17 -11.22 -8.86
C GLU A 49 1.91 -10.34 -8.85
N ASN A 50 1.23 -10.23 -7.71
CA ASN A 50 0.04 -9.40 -7.56
C ASN A 50 0.40 -7.90 -7.60
N SER A 51 -0.32 -7.14 -8.42
CA SER A 51 -0.28 -5.67 -8.39
C SER A 51 -1.15 -5.13 -7.26
N LEU A 52 -0.64 -4.15 -6.52
CA LEU A 52 -1.39 -3.37 -5.54
C LEU A 52 -1.48 -1.91 -5.98
N ARG A 53 -2.70 -1.36 -6.02
CA ARG A 53 -2.94 0.05 -6.36
C ARG A 53 -3.33 0.83 -5.12
N ILE A 54 -2.69 1.97 -4.90
CA ILE A 54 -3.05 2.92 -3.84
C ILE A 54 -3.45 4.24 -4.47
N PHE A 55 -4.62 4.73 -4.10
CA PHE A 55 -5.16 6.03 -4.49
C PHE A 55 -5.20 6.92 -3.26
N GLY A 56 -4.79 8.18 -3.38
CA GLY A 56 -4.87 9.12 -2.26
C GLY A 56 -4.69 10.58 -2.67
N PRO A 57 -4.69 11.51 -1.71
CA PRO A 57 -4.56 12.93 -2.02
C PRO A 57 -3.15 13.28 -2.54
N PRO A 58 -2.98 14.48 -3.15
CA PRO A 58 -1.66 15.00 -3.50
C PRO A 58 -0.68 14.91 -2.33
N GLY A 59 0.53 14.43 -2.59
CA GLY A 59 1.57 14.15 -1.60
C GLY A 59 1.69 12.68 -1.20
N ILE A 60 0.72 11.82 -1.50
CA ILE A 60 0.80 10.40 -1.12
C ILE A 60 1.95 9.66 -1.81
N ILE A 61 2.32 10.05 -3.04
CA ILE A 61 3.47 9.46 -3.74
C ILE A 61 4.74 9.70 -2.95
N ALA A 62 5.00 10.95 -2.55
CA ALA A 62 6.18 11.31 -1.76
C ALA A 62 6.19 10.60 -0.39
N ASN A 63 5.03 10.41 0.23
CA ASN A 63 4.92 9.67 1.50
C ASN A 63 5.26 8.18 1.32
N VAL A 64 4.79 7.55 0.24
CA VAL A 64 5.12 6.15 -0.10
C VAL A 64 6.61 6.01 -0.40
N GLU A 65 7.17 6.90 -1.23
CA GLU A 65 8.62 6.93 -1.51
C GLU A 65 9.43 7.07 -0.23
N GLY A 66 9.02 7.97 0.68
CA GLY A 66 9.64 8.13 1.99
C GLY A 66 9.65 6.85 2.83
N LYS A 67 8.52 6.11 2.86
CA LYS A 67 8.45 4.80 3.53
C LYS A 67 9.36 3.77 2.87
N LEU A 68 9.36 3.68 1.54
CA LEU A 68 10.22 2.75 0.80
C LEU A 68 11.72 3.04 1.00
N ASN A 69 12.08 4.33 1.06
CA ASN A 69 13.45 4.79 1.34
C ASN A 69 13.89 4.53 2.79
N GLY A 70 12.96 4.16 3.69
CA GLY A 70 13.25 3.71 5.05
C GLY A 70 13.82 2.29 5.14
N TYR A 71 13.86 1.54 4.03
CA TYR A 71 14.30 0.15 3.99
C TYR A 71 15.60 -0.04 3.21
N THR A 72 16.35 -1.08 3.59
CA THR A 72 17.48 -1.58 2.81
C THR A 72 17.01 -2.71 1.88
N TRP A 73 17.27 -2.58 0.59
CA TRP A 73 16.76 -3.47 -0.47
C TRP A 73 17.83 -4.41 -1.05
N ASN A 74 18.66 -5.02 -0.21
CA ASN A 74 19.80 -5.84 -0.65
C ASN A 74 19.48 -7.34 -0.85
N LEU A 75 18.26 -7.79 -0.52
CA LEU A 75 17.84 -9.19 -0.59
C LEU A 75 16.63 -9.43 -1.51
N VAL A 76 16.22 -8.43 -2.29
CA VAL A 76 14.97 -8.52 -3.05
C VAL A 76 15.07 -9.14 -4.43
N GLY A 77 16.28 -9.49 -4.91
CA GLY A 77 16.54 -10.30 -6.10
C GLY A 77 15.47 -10.17 -7.20
N ASP A 78 14.85 -11.30 -7.54
CA ASP A 78 13.76 -11.39 -8.53
C ASP A 78 12.36 -11.31 -7.90
N TYR A 79 12.20 -10.76 -6.69
CA TYR A 79 10.88 -10.68 -6.06
C TYR A 79 9.97 -9.78 -6.89
N PRO A 80 8.92 -10.34 -7.53
CA PRO A 80 7.96 -9.50 -8.21
C PRO A 80 7.17 -8.75 -7.13
N PHE A 81 7.06 -7.45 -7.31
CA PHE A 81 6.12 -6.62 -6.57
C PHE A 81 5.85 -5.36 -7.40
N ILE A 82 4.59 -5.15 -7.78
CA ILE A 82 4.18 -3.97 -8.53
C ILE A 82 3.27 -3.15 -7.62
N LEU A 83 3.76 -1.97 -7.26
CA LEU A 83 3.02 -0.97 -6.50
C LEU A 83 2.73 0.22 -7.41
N GLU A 84 1.45 0.45 -7.69
CA GLU A 84 0.99 1.62 -8.44
C GLU A 84 0.40 2.63 -7.46
N ILE A 85 0.96 3.84 -7.42
CA ILE A 85 0.44 4.93 -6.58
C ILE A 85 -0.15 6.00 -7.50
N ARG A 86 -1.37 6.47 -7.17
CA ARG A 86 -2.05 7.52 -7.91
C ARG A 86 -2.54 8.60 -6.97
N GLU A 87 -2.14 9.83 -7.27
CA GLU A 87 -2.72 11.03 -6.66
C GLU A 87 -4.05 11.36 -7.33
N VAL A 88 -5.06 11.65 -6.52
CA VAL A 88 -6.40 12.04 -6.95
C VAL A 88 -6.69 13.40 -6.35
N SER A 89 -7.00 14.38 -7.20
CA SER A 89 -7.32 15.74 -6.80
C SER A 89 -8.83 15.96 -6.85
N LYS A 90 -9.37 16.91 -6.08
CA LYS A 90 -10.82 17.23 -6.17
C LYS A 90 -11.23 17.76 -7.56
N ASP A 91 -10.26 18.24 -8.32
CA ASP A 91 -10.49 18.91 -9.59
C ASP A 91 -10.22 18.01 -10.81
N ARG A 92 -9.55 16.86 -10.62
CA ARG A 92 -9.29 15.75 -11.58
C ARG A 92 -8.91 14.46 -10.86
#